data_AF-A0A3B9ZC52-F1
#
_entry.id   AF-A0A3B9ZC52-F1
#
_cell.length_a   1.000
_cell.length_b   1.000
_cell.length_c   1.000
_cell.angle_alpha   90.00
_cell.angle_beta   90.00
_cell.angle_gamma   90.00
#
_symmetry.space_group_name_H-M   'P 1'
#
loop_
_entity.id
_entity.type
_entity.pdbx_description
1 polymer ?
#
loop_
_entity_poly.entity_id
_entity_poly.type
_entity_poly.pdbx_seq_one_letter_code
_entity_poly.pdbx_strand_id
1 'polypeptide(L)'
;MFSAFLILLFLRPFIASSAFPFVNALYTISLLTVIVLCQLKGNYSSLAKASSLRYPIIFFILALIISATFSCNKIYSLKELSQYCLSLLIFFTCGSSSEQDKEKIIKNIIFAAIMISILAIYQYICGFNHLSGYLIRHNVTNQFALDYIQHHRAFIPFVTPNLLGSYLIVVISLTLTKKDKWHFTILFLFALLLTQSLGAVVSLAVGISIYVCIAEMPLKRKFLIVLLLACIPLAVLLTRLTTVKEHLLLSFSLRQRLQYWQETLTIIAKHPYFGIGLGALNIPLSHYVHNAYLQLWAEIGIVGLSSFLWLVIIVLSKGIKTLKTSSRRHHTVGLLIAVIVFLVHNTVDFSFFVPEVSFIWWTLLGMLYASYPSIQK
;
A
#
# COMPACT_ATOMS: atom_id res chain seq x y z
N MET A 1 -10.79 4.46 23.88
CA MET A 1 -10.28 5.26 22.74
C MET A 1 -9.37 4.44 21.84
N PHE A 2 -8.26 3.89 22.35
CA PHE A 2 -7.38 3.04 21.53
C PHE A 2 -8.11 1.84 20.90
N SER A 3 -9.05 1.21 21.61
CA SER A 3 -9.88 0.13 21.04
C SER A 3 -10.73 0.60 19.85
N ALA A 4 -11.26 1.84 19.88
CA ALA A 4 -12.00 2.39 18.74
C ALA A 4 -11.09 2.64 17.54
N PHE A 5 -9.85 3.10 17.78
CA PHE A 5 -8.84 3.23 16.73
C PHE A 5 -8.53 1.87 16.09
N LEU A 6 -8.38 0.82 16.89
CA LEU A 6 -8.20 -0.53 16.38
C LEU A 6 -9.39 -0.99 15.53
N ILE A 7 -10.63 -0.77 15.98
CA ILE A 7 -11.82 -1.15 15.21
C ILE A 7 -11.82 -0.44 13.84
N LEU A 8 -11.53 0.85 13.79
CA LEU A 8 -11.47 1.60 12.54
C LEU A 8 -10.32 1.12 11.64
N LEU A 9 -9.15 0.83 12.21
CA LEU A 9 -8.03 0.30 11.44
C LEU A 9 -8.37 -1.08 10.84
N PHE A 10 -9.07 -1.93 11.59
CA PHE A 10 -9.56 -3.23 11.14
C PHE A 10 -10.57 -3.09 9.98
N LEU A 11 -11.51 -2.16 10.09
CA LEU A 11 -12.55 -1.95 9.10
C LEU A 11 -12.03 -1.32 7.79
N ARG A 12 -10.88 -0.62 7.83
CA ARG A 12 -10.37 0.15 6.68
C ARG A 12 -10.31 -0.64 5.37
N PRO A 13 -9.74 -1.86 5.32
CA PRO A 13 -9.61 -2.60 4.07
C PRO A 13 -10.97 -3.05 3.49
N PHE A 14 -12.01 -3.11 4.32
CA PHE A 14 -13.36 -3.55 3.91
C PHE A 14 -14.22 -2.42 3.34
N ILE A 15 -13.75 -1.16 3.43
CA ILE A 15 -14.49 0.01 2.96
C ILE A 15 -13.84 0.53 1.67
N ALA A 16 -14.30 0.01 0.53
CA ALA A 16 -13.88 0.49 -0.78
C ALA A 16 -14.30 1.96 -0.97
N SER A 17 -13.31 2.86 -1.00
CA SER A 17 -13.50 4.32 -1.06
C SER A 17 -14.10 4.80 -2.37
N SER A 18 -13.85 4.08 -3.46
CA SER A 18 -14.44 4.34 -4.78
C SER A 18 -15.87 3.81 -4.90
N ALA A 19 -16.16 2.64 -4.31
CA ALA A 19 -17.49 2.02 -4.38
C ALA A 19 -18.49 2.62 -3.37
N PHE A 20 -18.00 3.01 -2.19
CA PHE A 20 -18.83 3.50 -1.08
C PHE A 20 -18.33 4.87 -0.56
N PRO A 21 -18.44 5.95 -1.36
CA PRO A 21 -17.87 7.26 -1.03
C PRO A 21 -18.47 7.87 0.25
N PHE A 22 -19.77 7.69 0.49
CA PHE A 22 -20.45 8.17 1.70
C PHE A 22 -19.95 7.46 2.97
N VAL A 23 -19.86 6.12 2.93
CA VAL A 23 -19.30 5.31 4.03
C VAL A 23 -17.84 5.68 4.28
N ASN A 24 -17.07 5.93 3.21
CA ASN A 24 -15.70 6.39 3.33
C ASN A 24 -15.59 7.77 4.00
N ALA A 25 -16.49 8.71 3.71
CA ALA A 25 -16.53 10.02 4.37
C ALA A 25 -16.81 9.87 5.88
N LEU A 26 -17.84 9.09 6.24
CA LEU A 26 -18.16 8.78 7.64
C LEU A 26 -16.98 8.12 8.36
N TYR A 27 -16.33 7.16 7.70
CA TYR A 27 -15.12 6.52 8.22
C TYR A 27 -14.00 7.53 8.48
N THR A 28 -13.74 8.43 7.52
CA THR A 28 -12.68 9.44 7.60
C THR A 28 -12.91 10.39 8.78
N ILE A 29 -14.14 10.88 8.96
CA ILE A 29 -14.53 11.75 10.08
C ILE A 29 -14.40 11.00 11.41
N SER A 30 -14.86 9.74 11.47
CA SER A 30 -14.76 8.91 12.68
C SER A 30 -13.31 8.66 13.07
N LEU A 31 -12.45 8.35 12.10
CA LEU A 31 -11.02 8.11 12.32
C LEU A 31 -10.31 9.38 12.79
N LEU A 32 -10.58 10.53 12.16
CA LEU A 32 -10.03 11.81 12.58
C LEU A 32 -10.44 12.13 14.02
N THR A 33 -11.72 11.96 14.35
CA THR A 33 -12.27 12.19 15.71
C THR A 33 -11.56 11.31 16.73
N VAL A 34 -11.42 10.01 16.45
CA VAL A 34 -10.74 9.07 17.36
C VAL A 34 -9.26 9.43 17.52
N ILE A 35 -8.56 9.80 16.44
CA ILE A 35 -7.15 10.20 16.50
C ILE A 35 -6.98 11.45 17.35
N VAL A 36 -7.79 12.49 17.12
CA VAL A 36 -7.74 13.74 17.90
C VAL A 36 -8.00 13.44 19.38
N LEU A 37 -9.02 12.64 19.70
CA LEU A 37 -9.30 12.27 21.09
C LEU A 37 -8.20 11.41 21.73
N CYS A 38 -7.53 10.54 20.96
CA CYS A 38 -6.34 9.83 21.42
C CYS A 38 -5.21 10.83 21.73
N GLN A 39 -4.95 11.79 20.84
CA GLN A 39 -3.92 12.82 21.04
C GLN A 39 -4.19 13.74 22.23
N LEU A 40 -5.45 14.08 22.50
CA LEU A 40 -5.83 14.89 23.67
C LEU A 40 -5.68 14.13 24.99
N LYS A 41 -5.92 12.82 25.00
CA LYS A 41 -5.83 11.99 26.22
C LYS A 41 -4.43 11.41 26.48
N GLY A 42 -3.63 11.23 25.43
CA GLY A 42 -2.30 10.63 25.55
C GLY A 42 -1.19 11.65 25.34
N ASN A 43 -0.05 11.43 26.00
CA ASN A 43 1.14 12.25 25.81
C ASN A 43 1.90 11.82 24.53
N TYR A 44 1.22 11.83 23.38
CA TYR A 44 1.75 11.40 22.07
C TYR A 44 2.72 12.42 21.43
N SER A 45 3.24 13.36 22.22
CA SER A 45 4.04 14.51 21.77
C SER A 45 5.49 14.18 21.38
N SER A 46 5.93 12.92 21.48
CA SER A 46 7.35 12.57 21.35
C SER A 46 7.85 12.51 19.90
N LEU A 47 7.04 12.03 18.94
CA LEU A 47 7.49 11.83 17.56
C LEU A 47 7.54 13.15 16.76
N ALA A 48 6.64 14.08 17.05
CA ALA A 48 6.62 15.42 16.45
C ALA A 48 7.84 16.28 16.86
N LYS A 49 8.50 15.93 17.98
CA LYS A 49 9.74 16.57 18.44
C LYS A 49 11.00 15.99 17.78
N ALA A 50 10.88 14.94 16.99
CA ALA A 50 12.05 14.30 16.38
C ALA A 50 12.62 15.16 15.23
N SER A 51 13.77 15.80 15.50
CA SER A 51 14.41 16.79 14.62
C SER A 51 14.61 16.33 13.17
N SER A 52 14.89 15.03 12.96
CA SER A 52 15.19 14.51 11.62
C SER A 52 14.00 14.49 10.67
N LEU A 53 12.75 14.41 11.17
CA LEU A 53 11.55 14.37 10.32
C LEU A 53 10.92 15.75 10.10
N ARG A 54 11.39 16.78 10.81
CA ARG A 54 10.77 18.11 10.79
C ARG A 54 10.72 18.71 9.38
N TYR A 55 11.87 18.78 8.72
CA TYR A 55 11.96 19.38 7.39
C TYR A 55 11.25 18.61 6.28
N PRO A 56 11.43 17.27 6.10
CA PRO A 56 10.73 16.56 5.04
C PRO A 56 9.21 16.66 5.17
N ILE A 57 8.68 16.63 6.40
CA ILE A 57 7.23 16.76 6.64
C ILE A 57 6.75 18.18 6.34
N ILE A 58 7.47 19.21 6.78
CA ILE A 58 7.12 20.62 6.49
C ILE A 58 7.10 20.84 4.98
N PHE A 59 8.15 20.44 4.26
CA PHE A 59 8.20 20.61 2.80
C PHE A 59 7.12 19.80 2.09
N PHE A 60 6.82 18.59 2.56
CA PHE A 60 5.76 17.78 1.98
C PHE A 60 4.37 18.43 2.17
N ILE A 61 4.06 18.90 3.37
CA ILE A 61 2.80 19.62 3.66
C ILE A 61 2.71 20.91 2.84
N LEU A 62 3.79 21.68 2.76
CA LEU A 62 3.82 22.91 1.95
C LEU A 62 3.58 22.61 0.47
N ALA A 63 4.23 21.57 -0.07
CA ALA A 63 4.00 21.15 -1.45
C ALA A 63 2.54 20.73 -1.70
N LEU A 64 1.93 19.98 -0.77
CA LEU A 64 0.53 19.60 -0.85
C LEU A 64 -0.41 20.82 -0.85
N ILE A 65 -0.17 21.79 0.06
CA ILE A 65 -0.98 23.01 0.15
C ILE A 65 -0.84 23.85 -1.12
N ILE A 66 0.40 24.11 -1.57
CA ILE A 66 0.67 24.89 -2.78
C ILE A 66 0.06 24.21 -4.00
N SER A 67 0.21 22.89 -4.14
CA SER A 67 -0.39 22.15 -5.25
C SER A 67 -1.93 22.19 -5.19
N ALA A 68 -2.53 22.09 -4.00
CA ALA A 68 -3.98 22.20 -3.84
C ALA A 68 -4.52 23.59 -4.20
N THR A 69 -3.77 24.68 -3.92
CA THR A 69 -4.18 26.04 -4.32
C THR A 69 -4.13 26.24 -5.83
N PHE A 70 -3.30 25.51 -6.57
CA PHE A 70 -3.26 25.56 -8.04
C PHE A 70 -4.13 24.50 -8.75
N SER A 71 -4.68 23.52 -8.02
CA SER A 71 -5.53 22.49 -8.61
C SER A 71 -6.79 23.05 -9.28
N CYS A 72 -7.05 22.60 -10.51
CA CYS A 72 -8.25 22.94 -11.28
C CYS A 72 -9.52 22.35 -10.65
N ASN A 73 -9.40 21.28 -9.87
CA ASN A 73 -10.52 20.61 -9.22
C ASN A 73 -10.40 20.69 -7.69
N LYS A 74 -10.96 21.76 -7.11
CA LYS A 74 -10.86 22.03 -5.67
C LYS A 74 -11.47 20.95 -4.78
N ILE A 75 -12.56 20.32 -5.22
CA ILE A 75 -13.26 19.29 -4.42
C ILE A 75 -12.39 18.04 -4.29
N TYR A 76 -11.86 17.54 -5.41
CA TYR A 76 -10.96 16.38 -5.40
C TYR A 76 -9.67 16.69 -4.65
N SER A 77 -9.12 17.88 -4.87
CA SER A 77 -7.93 18.35 -4.18
C SER A 77 -8.10 18.38 -2.65
N LEU A 78 -9.23 18.90 -2.15
CA LEU A 78 -9.55 18.89 -0.72
C LEU A 78 -9.70 17.47 -0.17
N LYS A 79 -10.33 16.56 -0.93
CA LYS A 79 -10.47 15.16 -0.55
C LYS A 79 -9.10 14.49 -0.40
N GLU A 80 -8.21 14.64 -1.38
CA GLU A 80 -6.86 14.09 -1.29
C GLU A 80 -6.03 14.73 -0.20
N LEU A 81 -6.09 16.06 -0.05
CA LEU A 81 -5.40 16.76 1.03
C LEU A 81 -5.82 16.20 2.40
N SER A 82 -7.12 15.96 2.59
CA SER A 82 -7.64 15.34 3.82
C SER A 82 -7.09 13.93 4.04
N GLN A 83 -6.91 13.14 2.99
CA GLN A 83 -6.33 11.80 3.05
C GLN A 83 -4.84 11.84 3.40
N TYR A 84 -4.07 12.77 2.84
CA TYR A 84 -2.65 12.96 3.19
C TYR A 84 -2.49 13.45 4.63
N CYS A 85 -3.31 14.41 5.07
CA CYS A 85 -3.33 14.87 6.46
C CYS A 85 -3.63 13.71 7.41
N LEU A 86 -4.67 12.91 7.12
CA LEU A 86 -5.02 11.75 7.94
C LEU A 86 -3.93 10.68 7.94
N SER A 87 -3.27 10.47 6.80
CA SER A 87 -2.14 9.56 6.68
C SER A 87 -0.95 9.96 7.57
N LEU A 88 -0.58 11.25 7.58
CA LEU A 88 0.46 11.77 8.46
C LEU A 88 0.05 11.66 9.93
N LEU A 89 -1.22 11.92 10.26
CA LEU A 89 -1.73 11.74 11.62
C LEU A 89 -1.65 10.27 12.08
N ILE A 90 -2.02 9.32 11.22
CA ILE A 90 -1.87 7.88 11.49
C ILE A 90 -0.39 7.53 11.72
N PHE A 91 0.51 8.01 10.86
CA PHE A 91 1.95 7.82 11.02
C PHE A 91 2.44 8.27 12.40
N PHE A 92 2.07 9.48 12.82
CA PHE A 92 2.47 10.02 14.12
C PHE A 92 1.84 9.25 15.29
N THR A 93 0.55 8.95 15.23
CA THR A 93 -0.17 8.22 16.29
C THR A 93 0.39 6.81 16.47
N CYS A 94 0.63 6.07 15.38
CA CYS A 94 1.18 4.71 15.46
C CYS A 94 2.66 4.70 15.84
N GLY A 95 3.44 5.69 15.40
CA GLY A 95 4.83 5.84 15.82
C GLY A 95 4.99 6.20 17.31
N SER A 96 4.08 7.02 17.85
CA SER A 96 4.08 7.41 19.27
C SER A 96 3.36 6.42 20.19
N SER A 97 2.76 5.36 19.65
CA SER A 97 2.07 4.33 20.44
C SER A 97 3.03 3.49 21.28
N SER A 98 2.53 2.95 22.41
CA SER A 98 3.31 2.03 23.24
C SER A 98 3.63 0.73 22.49
N GLU A 99 4.65 -0.01 22.93
CA GLU A 99 4.99 -1.30 22.31
C GLU A 99 3.84 -2.32 22.41
N GLN A 100 3.09 -2.33 23.51
CA GLN A 100 1.91 -3.18 23.66
C GLN A 100 0.80 -2.81 22.65
N ASP A 101 0.61 -1.52 22.41
CA ASP A 101 -0.38 -1.02 21.46
C ASP A 101 0.02 -1.29 20.00
N LYS A 102 1.31 -1.15 19.68
CA LYS A 102 1.87 -1.57 18.39
C LYS A 102 1.66 -3.07 18.13
N GLU A 103 1.82 -3.91 19.14
CA GLU A 103 1.54 -5.35 19.01
C GLU A 103 0.05 -5.62 18.76
N LYS A 104 -0.87 -4.91 19.43
CA LYS A 104 -2.31 -4.98 19.17
C LYS A 104 -2.65 -4.54 17.74
N ILE A 105 -2.04 -3.46 17.25
CA ILE A 105 -2.20 -2.96 15.87
C ILE A 105 -1.80 -4.07 14.87
N ILE A 106 -0.62 -4.67 15.02
CA ILE A 106 -0.17 -5.74 14.11
C ILE A 106 -1.11 -6.94 14.17
N LYS A 107 -1.53 -7.39 15.36
CA LYS A 107 -2.47 -8.51 15.51
C LYS A 107 -3.79 -8.23 14.79
N ASN A 108 -4.27 -6.99 14.87
CA ASN A 108 -5.51 -6.57 14.25
C ASN A 108 -5.42 -6.53 12.71
N ILE A 109 -4.30 -6.03 12.15
CA ILE A 109 -4.02 -6.08 10.71
C ILE A 109 -3.97 -7.53 10.22
N ILE A 110 -3.30 -8.43 10.96
CA ILE A 110 -3.23 -9.85 10.62
C ILE A 110 -4.63 -10.49 10.67
N PHE A 111 -5.44 -10.14 11.66
CA PHE A 111 -6.81 -10.66 11.78
C PHE A 111 -7.70 -10.22 10.61
N ALA A 112 -7.64 -8.95 10.22
CA ALA A 112 -8.31 -8.47 9.01
C ALA A 112 -7.84 -9.23 7.77
N ALA A 113 -6.54 -9.49 7.64
CA ALA A 113 -5.99 -10.24 6.51
C ALA A 113 -6.43 -11.71 6.46
N ILE A 114 -6.62 -12.37 7.61
CA ILE A 114 -7.20 -13.73 7.67
C ILE A 114 -8.60 -13.71 7.05
N MET A 115 -9.45 -12.79 7.49
CA MET A 115 -10.81 -12.67 6.96
C MET A 115 -10.82 -12.35 5.47
N ILE A 116 -10.00 -11.39 5.03
CA ILE A 116 -9.86 -11.04 3.62
C ILE A 116 -9.38 -12.23 2.79
N SER A 117 -8.42 -13.01 3.28
CA SER A 117 -7.92 -14.18 2.56
C SER A 117 -8.97 -15.27 2.44
N ILE A 118 -9.77 -15.50 3.49
CA ILE A 118 -10.92 -16.41 3.43
C ILE A 118 -11.96 -15.92 2.40
N LEU A 119 -12.25 -14.61 2.38
CA LEU A 119 -13.15 -14.02 1.40
C LEU A 119 -12.62 -14.14 -0.04
N ALA A 120 -11.32 -13.96 -0.25
CA ALA A 120 -10.68 -14.14 -1.56
C ALA A 120 -10.78 -15.60 -2.06
N ILE A 121 -10.57 -16.56 -1.16
CA ILE A 121 -10.73 -17.99 -1.46
C ILE A 121 -12.20 -18.32 -1.77
N TYR A 122 -13.13 -17.80 -0.96
CA TYR A 122 -14.56 -17.94 -1.23
C TYR A 122 -14.94 -17.35 -2.60
N GLN A 123 -14.41 -16.16 -2.93
CA GLN A 123 -14.65 -15.53 -4.23
C GLN A 123 -14.17 -16.43 -5.38
N TYR A 124 -12.97 -17.01 -5.23
CA TYR A 124 -12.37 -17.88 -6.23
C TYR A 124 -13.17 -19.16 -6.48
N ILE A 125 -13.64 -19.83 -5.42
CA ILE A 125 -14.35 -21.11 -5.52
C ILE A 125 -15.81 -20.91 -5.98
N CYS A 126 -16.54 -19.97 -5.38
CA CYS A 126 -17.99 -19.83 -5.58
C CYS A 126 -18.43 -18.43 -6.04
N GLY A 127 -17.69 -17.38 -5.66
CA GLY A 127 -18.15 -16.00 -5.82
C GLY A 127 -18.21 -15.52 -7.28
N PHE A 128 -17.35 -16.02 -8.17
CA PHE A 128 -17.36 -15.60 -9.58
C PHE A 128 -18.64 -15.99 -10.34
N ASN A 129 -19.25 -17.13 -10.00
CA ASN A 129 -20.52 -17.54 -10.61
C ASN A 129 -21.65 -16.55 -10.26
N HIS A 130 -21.70 -16.12 -9.00
CA HIS A 130 -22.66 -15.13 -8.54
C HIS A 130 -22.44 -13.76 -9.20
N LEU A 131 -21.19 -13.32 -9.30
CA LEU A 131 -20.83 -12.06 -9.95
C LEU A 131 -21.16 -12.07 -11.44
N SER A 132 -20.83 -13.16 -12.15
CA SER A 132 -21.18 -13.35 -13.56
C SER A 132 -22.70 -13.26 -13.79
N GLY A 133 -23.48 -13.99 -12.99
CA GLY A 133 -24.95 -13.92 -13.05
C GLY A 133 -25.52 -12.54 -12.69
N TYR A 134 -24.86 -11.75 -11.85
CA TYR A 134 -25.22 -10.37 -11.59
C TYR A 134 -24.98 -9.46 -12.82
N LEU A 135 -23.78 -9.55 -13.44
CA LEU A 135 -23.44 -8.72 -14.61
C LEU A 135 -24.37 -8.99 -15.79
N ILE A 136 -24.67 -10.27 -16.06
CA ILE A 136 -25.60 -10.67 -17.14
C ILE A 136 -26.99 -10.09 -16.87
N ARG A 137 -27.53 -10.22 -15.65
CA ARG A 137 -28.86 -9.71 -15.29
C ARG A 137 -28.99 -8.19 -15.41
N HIS A 138 -27.90 -7.45 -15.21
CA HIS A 138 -27.89 -5.99 -15.25
C HIS A 138 -27.29 -5.42 -16.55
N ASN A 139 -27.02 -6.26 -17.55
CA ASN A 139 -26.40 -5.86 -18.83
C ASN A 139 -25.12 -5.02 -18.67
N VAL A 140 -24.30 -5.33 -17.65
CA VAL A 140 -23.07 -4.59 -17.38
C VAL A 140 -21.94 -5.11 -18.28
N THR A 141 -21.48 -4.25 -19.19
CA THR A 141 -20.44 -4.57 -20.19
C THR A 141 -19.14 -3.82 -19.91
N ASN A 142 -18.52 -4.12 -18.75
CA ASN A 142 -17.21 -3.57 -18.41
C ASN A 142 -16.10 -4.58 -18.73
N GLN A 143 -15.16 -4.20 -19.60
CA GLN A 143 -14.08 -5.08 -20.07
C GLN A 143 -13.16 -5.56 -18.93
N PHE A 144 -12.84 -4.72 -17.95
CA PHE A 144 -12.01 -5.11 -16.81
C PHE A 144 -12.74 -6.06 -15.86
N ALA A 145 -14.04 -5.84 -15.63
CA ALA A 145 -14.83 -6.76 -14.82
C ALA A 145 -14.92 -8.15 -15.46
N LEU A 146 -15.07 -8.20 -16.79
CA LEU A 146 -15.07 -9.45 -17.55
C LEU A 146 -13.70 -10.15 -17.50
N ASP A 147 -12.59 -9.43 -17.60
CA ASP A 147 -11.23 -9.97 -17.42
C ASP A 147 -11.07 -10.67 -16.07
N TYR A 148 -11.54 -10.02 -15.00
CA TYR A 148 -11.38 -10.56 -13.65
C TYR A 148 -12.17 -11.85 -13.45
N ILE A 149 -13.37 -11.94 -14.03
CA ILE A 149 -14.21 -13.14 -13.96
C ILE A 149 -13.62 -14.26 -14.81
N GLN A 150 -13.23 -13.98 -16.06
CA GLN A 150 -12.71 -15.00 -16.98
C GLN A 150 -11.42 -15.65 -16.45
N HIS A 151 -10.55 -14.87 -15.81
CA HIS A 151 -9.31 -15.39 -15.23
C HIS A 151 -9.43 -15.76 -13.75
N HIS A 152 -10.64 -15.71 -13.18
CA HIS A 152 -10.89 -15.99 -11.75
C HIS A 152 -9.94 -15.22 -10.81
N ARG A 153 -9.70 -13.93 -11.07
CA ARG A 153 -8.75 -13.11 -10.32
C ARG A 153 -9.38 -12.54 -9.08
N ALA A 154 -9.06 -13.12 -7.91
CA ALA A 154 -9.61 -12.65 -6.64
C ALA A 154 -9.26 -11.18 -6.37
N PHE A 155 -10.23 -10.41 -5.89
CA PHE A 155 -10.07 -8.99 -5.59
C PHE A 155 -10.82 -8.53 -4.32
N ILE A 156 -11.81 -9.28 -3.83
CA ILE A 156 -12.60 -8.87 -2.65
C ILE A 156 -11.71 -8.74 -1.40
N PRO A 157 -11.95 -7.73 -0.53
CA PRO A 157 -12.99 -6.68 -0.62
C PRO A 157 -12.58 -5.44 -1.43
N PHE A 158 -11.41 -5.47 -2.08
CA PHE A 158 -10.90 -4.36 -2.88
C PHE A 158 -11.57 -4.30 -4.26
N VAL A 159 -11.32 -3.22 -5.00
CA VAL A 159 -11.89 -3.04 -6.35
C VAL A 159 -11.02 -3.61 -7.47
N THR A 160 -9.76 -3.95 -7.19
CA THR A 160 -8.86 -4.59 -8.17
C THR A 160 -8.03 -5.71 -7.52
N PRO A 161 -7.63 -6.74 -8.29
CA PRO A 161 -6.73 -7.77 -7.79
C PRO A 161 -5.36 -7.22 -7.36
N ASN A 162 -4.92 -6.12 -7.95
CA ASN A 162 -3.65 -5.49 -7.59
C ASN A 162 -3.70 -4.89 -6.18
N LEU A 163 -4.82 -4.23 -5.81
CA LEU A 163 -5.00 -3.70 -4.47
C LEU A 163 -5.00 -4.81 -3.42
N LEU A 164 -5.72 -5.90 -3.66
CA LEU A 164 -5.67 -7.09 -2.78
C LEU A 164 -4.25 -7.64 -2.68
N GLY A 165 -3.55 -7.77 -3.81
CA GLY A 165 -2.16 -8.20 -3.84
C GLY A 165 -1.24 -7.28 -3.04
N SER A 166 -1.37 -5.96 -3.19
CA SER A 166 -0.59 -4.95 -2.49
C SER A 166 -0.80 -5.00 -0.96
N TYR A 167 -2.03 -5.27 -0.51
CA TYR A 167 -2.34 -5.48 0.89
C TYR A 167 -1.72 -6.77 1.42
N LEU A 168 -1.84 -7.88 0.67
CA LEU A 168 -1.34 -9.19 1.10
C LEU A 168 0.19 -9.21 1.21
N ILE A 169 0.94 -8.61 0.28
CA ILE A 169 2.41 -8.57 0.39
C ILE A 169 2.90 -7.81 1.63
N VAL A 170 2.18 -6.77 2.03
CA VAL A 170 2.46 -6.02 3.26
C VAL A 170 2.25 -6.93 4.48
N VAL A 171 1.13 -7.64 4.55
CA VAL A 171 0.84 -8.49 5.71
C VAL A 171 1.71 -9.76 5.76
N ILE A 172 1.99 -10.38 4.61
CA ILE A 172 2.94 -11.49 4.49
C ILE A 172 4.30 -11.11 5.08
N SER A 173 4.76 -9.88 4.82
CA SER A 173 6.03 -9.38 5.36
C SER A 173 6.05 -9.31 6.89
N LEU A 174 4.90 -9.09 7.53
CA LEU A 174 4.76 -9.05 8.99
C LEU A 174 4.74 -10.44 9.64
N THR A 175 4.31 -11.48 8.91
CA THR A 175 4.24 -12.85 9.41
C THR A 175 5.43 -13.71 8.98
N LEU A 176 6.11 -13.37 7.88
CA LEU A 176 7.28 -14.09 7.36
C LEU A 176 8.40 -14.23 8.40
N THR A 177 8.57 -13.22 9.25
CA THR A 177 9.64 -13.20 10.25
C THR A 177 9.27 -13.90 11.57
N LYS A 178 8.02 -14.37 11.72
CA LYS A 178 7.49 -14.96 12.95
C LYS A 178 7.29 -16.46 12.82
N LYS A 179 8.10 -17.24 13.55
CA LYS A 179 8.06 -18.72 13.49
C LYS A 179 6.71 -19.32 13.88
N ASP A 180 5.98 -18.70 14.81
CA ASP A 180 4.68 -19.17 15.31
C ASP A 180 3.49 -18.81 14.39
N LYS A 181 3.72 -18.03 13.32
CA LYS A 181 2.67 -17.51 12.43
C LYS A 181 2.75 -18.05 10.99
N TRP A 182 3.52 -19.12 10.75
CA TRP A 182 3.74 -19.66 9.40
C TRP A 182 2.44 -20.10 8.70
N HIS A 183 1.48 -20.67 9.43
CA HIS A 183 0.19 -21.07 8.87
C HIS A 183 -0.58 -19.89 8.24
N PHE A 184 -0.51 -18.71 8.87
CA PHE A 184 -1.12 -17.50 8.31
C PHE A 184 -0.37 -17.00 7.08
N THR A 185 0.97 -17.09 7.08
CA THR A 185 1.77 -16.78 5.89
C THR A 185 1.36 -17.65 4.70
N ILE A 186 1.11 -18.94 4.89
CA ILE A 186 0.64 -19.83 3.82
C ILE A 186 -0.74 -19.41 3.32
N LEU A 187 -1.68 -19.13 4.22
CA LEU A 187 -3.00 -18.65 3.86
C LEU A 187 -2.91 -17.37 2.99
N PHE A 188 -2.08 -16.42 3.39
CA PHE A 188 -1.90 -15.16 2.68
C PHE A 188 -1.20 -15.34 1.34
N LEU A 189 -0.19 -16.21 1.27
CA LEU A 189 0.48 -16.57 0.02
C LEU A 189 -0.49 -17.23 -0.96
N PHE A 190 -1.34 -18.13 -0.48
CA PHE A 190 -2.36 -18.76 -1.31
C PHE A 190 -3.33 -17.71 -1.85
N ALA A 191 -3.89 -16.86 -0.99
CA ALA A 191 -4.77 -15.76 -1.43
C ALA A 191 -4.07 -14.80 -2.40
N LEU A 192 -2.78 -14.52 -2.22
CA LEU A 192 -1.99 -13.68 -3.12
C LEU A 192 -1.90 -14.30 -4.52
N LEU A 193 -1.69 -15.60 -4.62
CA LEU A 193 -1.65 -16.30 -5.91
C LEU A 193 -3.00 -16.21 -6.64
N LEU A 194 -4.13 -16.25 -5.92
CA LEU A 194 -5.47 -16.09 -6.50
C LEU A 194 -5.71 -14.70 -7.11
N THR A 195 -4.97 -13.67 -6.68
CA THR A 195 -5.05 -12.33 -7.31
C THR A 195 -4.43 -12.31 -8.71
N GLN A 196 -3.50 -13.25 -8.95
CA GLN A 196 -2.60 -13.29 -10.10
C GLN A 196 -1.86 -11.95 -10.33
N SER A 197 -1.68 -11.10 -9.32
CA SER A 197 -1.05 -9.78 -9.48
C SER A 197 0.46 -9.90 -9.66
N LEU A 198 0.94 -9.80 -10.91
CA LEU A 198 2.38 -9.89 -11.23
C LEU A 198 3.20 -8.84 -10.45
N GLY A 199 2.71 -7.60 -10.38
CA GLY A 199 3.36 -6.54 -9.62
C GLY A 199 3.48 -6.85 -8.13
N ALA A 200 2.48 -7.53 -7.53
CA ALA A 200 2.55 -7.95 -6.14
C ALA A 200 3.53 -9.11 -5.94
N VAL A 201 3.50 -10.12 -6.82
CA VAL A 201 4.42 -11.27 -6.78
C VAL A 201 5.88 -10.82 -6.91
N VAL A 202 6.19 -9.93 -7.85
CA VAL A 202 7.54 -9.36 -8.02
C VAL A 202 7.95 -8.56 -6.78
N SER A 203 7.05 -7.75 -6.22
CA SER A 203 7.33 -6.98 -5.01
C SER A 203 7.60 -7.88 -3.80
N LEU A 204 6.85 -8.97 -3.65
CA LEU A 204 7.11 -9.96 -2.62
C LEU A 204 8.45 -10.66 -2.81
N ALA A 205 8.80 -11.03 -4.05
CA ALA A 205 10.10 -11.62 -4.36
C ALA A 205 11.24 -10.69 -3.91
N VAL A 206 11.15 -9.39 -4.20
CA VAL A 206 12.11 -8.38 -3.68
C VAL A 206 12.16 -8.39 -2.15
N GLY A 207 11.01 -8.45 -1.49
CA GLY A 207 10.93 -8.52 -0.02
C GLY A 207 11.59 -9.77 0.57
N ILE A 208 11.35 -10.95 -0.02
CA ILE A 208 11.99 -12.20 0.41
C ILE A 208 13.49 -12.17 0.12
N SER A 209 13.93 -11.60 -1.01
CA SER A 209 15.35 -11.40 -1.29
C SER A 209 16.01 -10.54 -0.21
N ILE A 210 15.37 -9.45 0.23
CA ILE A 210 15.86 -8.62 1.34
C ILE A 210 15.94 -9.43 2.63
N TYR A 211 14.89 -10.19 2.96
CA TYR A 211 14.87 -11.06 4.13
C TYR A 211 16.05 -12.05 4.14
N VAL A 212 16.26 -12.74 3.02
CA VAL A 212 17.33 -13.72 2.83
C VAL A 212 18.71 -13.07 2.88
N CYS A 213 18.86 -11.85 2.35
CA CYS A 213 20.11 -11.09 2.44
C CYS A 213 20.46 -10.77 3.91
N ILE A 214 19.47 -10.37 4.71
CA ILE A 214 19.64 -10.03 6.14
C ILE A 214 19.80 -11.28 7.02
N ALA A 215 19.26 -12.42 6.59
CA ALA A 215 19.36 -13.69 7.30
C ALA A 215 20.79 -14.24 7.27
N GLU A 216 21.19 -14.85 8.38
CA GLU A 216 22.48 -15.53 8.53
C GLU A 216 22.39 -16.93 7.88
N MET A 217 22.62 -16.98 6.56
CA MET A 217 22.50 -18.19 5.73
C MET A 217 23.70 -18.30 4.78
N PRO A 218 24.10 -19.51 4.37
CA PRO A 218 25.20 -19.69 3.42
C PRO A 218 24.84 -19.13 2.04
N LEU A 219 25.81 -18.52 1.34
CA LEU A 219 25.60 -17.81 0.07
C LEU A 219 24.93 -18.68 -1.01
N LYS A 220 25.30 -19.97 -1.09
CA LYS A 220 24.67 -20.94 -2.00
C LYS A 220 23.16 -21.06 -1.78
N ARG A 221 22.71 -21.10 -0.52
CA ARG A 221 21.29 -21.17 -0.16
C ARG A 221 20.56 -19.86 -0.48
N LYS A 222 21.22 -18.71 -0.27
CA LYS A 222 20.67 -17.41 -0.67
C LYS A 222 20.44 -17.36 -2.18
N PHE A 223 21.44 -17.76 -2.97
CA PHE A 223 21.36 -17.80 -4.43
C PHE A 223 20.22 -18.71 -4.92
N LEU A 224 20.11 -19.93 -4.37
CA LEU A 224 19.05 -20.87 -4.75
C LEU A 224 17.64 -20.33 -4.46
N ILE A 225 17.44 -19.68 -3.30
CA ILE A 225 16.14 -19.09 -2.96
C ILE A 225 15.80 -17.96 -3.93
N VAL A 226 16.76 -17.06 -4.21
CA VAL A 226 16.55 -15.95 -5.16
C VAL A 226 16.25 -16.47 -6.57
N LEU A 227 16.96 -17.51 -7.01
CA LEU A 227 16.71 -18.16 -8.30
C LEU A 227 15.30 -18.77 -8.36
N LEU A 228 14.87 -19.48 -7.31
CA LEU A 228 13.53 -20.06 -7.24
C LEU A 228 12.44 -18.99 -7.27
N LEU A 229 12.65 -17.88 -6.56
CA LEU A 229 11.71 -16.75 -6.55
C LEU A 229 11.56 -16.11 -7.93
N ALA A 230 12.62 -16.08 -8.74
CA ALA A 230 12.56 -15.57 -10.11
C ALA A 230 11.63 -16.41 -11.03
N CYS A 231 11.41 -17.69 -10.70
CA CYS A 231 10.53 -18.57 -11.45
C CYS A 231 9.03 -18.36 -11.14
N ILE A 232 8.68 -17.80 -9.98
CA ILE A 232 7.26 -17.62 -9.56
C ILE A 232 6.52 -16.59 -10.43
N PRO A 233 7.08 -15.40 -10.72
CA PRO A 233 6.49 -14.47 -11.69
C PRO A 233 6.26 -15.11 -13.06
N LEU A 234 7.17 -15.98 -13.50
CA LEU A 234 7.04 -16.70 -14.76
C LEU A 234 5.87 -17.69 -14.72
N ALA A 235 5.71 -18.44 -13.63
CA ALA A 235 4.55 -19.33 -13.47
C ALA A 235 3.22 -18.56 -13.51
N VAL A 236 3.13 -17.42 -12.81
CA VAL A 236 1.95 -16.52 -12.84
C VAL A 236 1.75 -15.89 -14.22
N LEU A 237 2.83 -15.68 -14.97
CA LEU A 237 2.75 -15.22 -16.35
C LEU A 237 2.18 -16.32 -17.27
N LEU A 238 2.65 -17.55 -17.13
CA LEU A 238 2.19 -18.69 -17.92
C LEU A 238 0.69 -18.95 -17.75
N THR A 239 0.14 -18.79 -16.53
CA THR A 239 -1.32 -18.90 -16.31
C THR A 239 -2.14 -17.85 -17.05
N ARG A 240 -1.52 -16.75 -17.52
CA ARG A 240 -2.17 -15.68 -18.30
C ARG A 240 -2.01 -15.84 -19.81
N LEU A 241 -1.11 -16.70 -20.28
CA LEU A 241 -0.78 -16.85 -21.70
C LEU A 241 -1.68 -17.87 -22.42
N THR A 242 -2.51 -18.63 -21.71
CA THR A 242 -3.45 -19.59 -22.30
C THR A 242 -4.66 -18.95 -22.99
N THR A 243 -4.71 -17.61 -23.06
CA THR A 243 -5.87 -16.85 -23.50
C THR A 243 -5.73 -16.35 -24.94
N VAL A 244 -6.75 -16.59 -25.77
CA VAL A 244 -6.77 -16.33 -27.22
C VAL A 244 -7.16 -14.88 -27.60
N LYS A 245 -7.69 -14.08 -26.66
CA LYS A 245 -8.16 -12.70 -26.97
C LYS A 245 -7.10 -11.64 -26.66
N GLU A 246 -6.80 -10.76 -27.63
CA GLU A 246 -5.71 -9.77 -27.54
C GLU A 246 -5.80 -8.79 -26.36
N HIS A 247 -7.01 -8.37 -25.96
CA HIS A 247 -7.23 -7.46 -24.81
C HIS A 247 -7.02 -8.13 -23.44
N LEU A 248 -6.90 -9.46 -23.42
CA LEU A 248 -6.62 -10.26 -22.23
C LEU A 248 -5.13 -10.57 -22.09
N LEU A 249 -4.31 -10.21 -23.09
CA LEU A 249 -2.87 -10.40 -23.04
C LEU A 249 -2.22 -9.42 -22.07
N LEU A 250 -1.19 -9.88 -21.35
CA LEU A 250 -0.36 -9.02 -20.50
C LEU A 250 0.16 -7.78 -21.26
N SER A 251 0.51 -7.95 -22.53
CA SER A 251 0.99 -6.90 -23.43
C SER A 251 0.02 -5.73 -23.54
N PHE A 252 -1.29 -5.97 -23.46
CA PHE A 252 -2.31 -4.91 -23.49
C PHE A 252 -2.25 -4.04 -22.23
N SER A 253 -2.19 -4.66 -21.04
CA SER A 253 -2.09 -3.93 -19.77
C SER A 253 -0.78 -3.17 -19.62
N LEU A 254 0.33 -3.73 -20.09
CA LEU A 254 1.64 -3.07 -20.07
C LEU A 254 1.69 -1.92 -21.08
N ARG A 255 1.16 -2.12 -22.29
CA ARG A 255 1.08 -1.07 -23.32
C ARG A 255 0.25 0.12 -22.85
N GLN A 256 -0.91 -0.13 -22.22
CA GLN A 256 -1.71 0.94 -21.63
C GLN A 256 -0.93 1.72 -20.57
N ARG A 257 -0.25 1.03 -19.64
CA ARG A 257 0.56 1.70 -18.61
C ARG A 257 1.69 2.52 -19.21
N LEU A 258 2.39 1.99 -20.21
CA LEU A 258 3.44 2.73 -20.91
C LEU A 258 2.89 4.00 -21.56
N GLN A 259 1.70 3.92 -22.16
CA GLN A 259 1.03 5.10 -22.69
C GLN A 259 0.68 6.11 -21.58
N TYR A 260 0.08 5.65 -20.47
CA TYR A 260 -0.21 6.51 -19.32
C TYR A 260 1.04 7.20 -18.78
N TRP A 261 2.17 6.48 -18.72
CA TRP A 261 3.44 7.03 -18.27
C TRP A 261 3.98 8.06 -19.25
N GLN A 262 3.92 7.80 -20.56
CA GLN A 262 4.31 8.76 -21.60
C GLN A 262 3.48 10.05 -21.49
N GLU A 263 2.16 9.93 -21.41
CA GLU A 263 1.26 11.08 -21.22
C GLU A 263 1.61 11.84 -19.94
N THR A 264 1.81 11.15 -18.83
CA THR A 264 2.19 11.76 -17.54
C THR A 264 3.54 12.48 -17.64
N LEU A 265 4.52 11.91 -18.33
CA LEU A 265 5.82 12.55 -18.54
C LEU A 265 5.71 13.83 -19.36
N THR A 266 4.80 13.91 -20.34
CA THR A 266 4.54 15.17 -21.05
C THR A 266 3.93 16.24 -20.15
N ILE A 267 3.10 15.86 -19.17
CA ILE A 267 2.55 16.77 -18.16
C ILE A 267 3.66 17.26 -17.22
N ILE A 268 4.49 16.34 -16.73
CA ILE A 268 5.64 16.64 -15.88
C ILE A 268 6.59 17.61 -16.58
N ALA A 269 6.87 17.42 -17.87
CA ALA A 269 7.75 18.30 -18.64
C ALA A 269 7.22 19.75 -18.70
N LYS A 270 5.90 19.94 -18.70
CA LYS A 270 5.26 21.28 -18.69
C LYS A 270 5.18 21.89 -17.29
N HIS A 271 5.01 21.08 -16.24
CA HIS A 271 4.82 21.53 -14.86
C HIS A 271 5.74 20.81 -13.85
N PRO A 272 7.07 20.88 -14.00
CA PRO A 272 7.99 19.99 -13.28
C PRO A 272 8.11 20.29 -11.78
N TYR A 273 7.94 21.56 -11.37
CA TYR A 273 8.30 22.01 -10.02
C TYR A 273 7.19 21.83 -8.99
N PHE A 274 5.97 22.26 -9.31
CA PHE A 274 4.81 22.25 -8.42
C PHE A 274 3.66 21.36 -8.91
N GLY A 275 3.81 20.76 -10.09
CA GLY A 275 2.78 19.92 -10.70
C GLY A 275 1.59 20.72 -11.22
N ILE A 276 0.57 19.99 -11.67
CA ILE A 276 -0.70 20.54 -12.17
C ILE A 276 -1.77 20.71 -11.09
N GLY A 277 -1.47 20.31 -9.86
CA GLY A 277 -2.35 20.41 -8.72
C GLY A 277 -2.81 19.07 -8.17
N LEU A 278 -2.97 19.02 -6.85
CA LEU A 278 -3.31 17.82 -6.09
C LEU A 278 -4.69 17.30 -6.54
N GLY A 279 -4.75 16.02 -6.89
CA GLY A 279 -5.94 15.35 -7.42
C GLY A 279 -6.44 15.89 -8.77
N ALA A 280 -5.64 16.70 -9.47
CA ALA A 280 -6.02 17.24 -10.79
C ALA A 280 -5.68 16.27 -11.93
N LEU A 281 -4.77 15.32 -11.73
CA LEU A 281 -4.37 14.38 -12.75
C LEU A 281 -5.50 13.37 -12.99
N ASN A 282 -5.94 13.28 -14.25
CA ASN A 282 -6.96 12.33 -14.65
C ASN A 282 -6.56 11.68 -15.97
N ILE A 283 -6.00 10.47 -15.88
CA ILE A 283 -5.63 9.69 -17.05
C ILE A 283 -6.90 9.09 -17.67
N PRO A 284 -7.17 9.31 -18.97
CA PRO A 284 -8.32 8.70 -19.63
C PRO A 284 -8.36 7.18 -19.41
N LEU A 285 -9.56 6.63 -19.18
CA LEU A 285 -9.83 5.20 -18.98
C LEU A 285 -9.32 4.56 -17.68
N SER A 286 -8.37 5.16 -16.96
CA SER A 286 -7.84 4.59 -15.70
C SER A 286 -8.05 5.47 -14.47
N HIS A 287 -8.18 6.79 -14.64
CA HIS A 287 -8.07 7.79 -13.58
C HIS A 287 -6.69 7.83 -12.87
N TYR A 288 -5.87 6.79 -12.99
CA TYR A 288 -4.57 6.67 -12.34
C TYR A 288 -3.44 6.36 -13.35
N VAL A 289 -2.21 6.75 -13.00
CA VAL A 289 -1.01 6.52 -13.83
C VAL A 289 -0.49 5.08 -13.71
N HIS A 290 -0.89 4.36 -12.67
CA HIS A 290 -0.27 3.08 -12.26
C HIS A 290 1.25 3.20 -12.06
N ASN A 291 1.69 4.34 -11.55
CA ASN A 291 3.03 4.57 -11.01
C ASN A 291 2.90 5.75 -10.04
N ALA A 292 2.96 5.45 -8.74
CA ALA A 292 2.70 6.47 -7.72
C ALA A 292 3.73 7.61 -7.76
N TYR A 293 4.97 7.33 -8.17
CA TYR A 293 6.03 8.33 -8.23
C TYR A 293 5.81 9.31 -9.38
N LEU A 294 5.42 8.82 -10.55
CA LEU A 294 5.06 9.67 -11.70
C LEU A 294 3.81 10.50 -11.39
N GLN A 295 2.80 9.89 -10.75
CA GLN A 295 1.59 10.62 -10.36
C GLN A 295 1.89 11.69 -9.31
N LEU A 296 2.66 11.39 -8.26
CA LEU A 296 3.11 12.39 -7.28
C LEU A 296 3.89 13.53 -7.96
N TRP A 297 4.80 13.22 -8.88
CA TRP A 297 5.52 14.27 -9.60
C TRP A 297 4.58 15.14 -10.43
N ALA A 298 3.66 14.55 -11.18
CA ALA A 298 2.72 15.28 -12.01
C ALA A 298 1.78 16.16 -11.17
N GLU A 299 1.30 15.70 -10.02
CA GLU A 299 0.33 16.42 -9.19
C GLU A 299 0.98 17.46 -8.28
N ILE A 300 2.02 17.09 -7.52
CA ILE A 300 2.61 17.94 -6.47
C ILE A 300 4.05 18.39 -6.78
N GLY A 301 4.55 18.06 -7.98
CA GLY A 301 5.83 18.51 -8.47
C GLY A 301 7.04 17.81 -7.84
N ILE A 302 8.24 18.14 -8.35
CA ILE A 302 9.48 17.54 -7.86
C ILE A 302 9.75 17.87 -6.39
N VAL A 303 9.28 19.03 -5.90
CA VAL A 303 9.42 19.42 -4.49
C VAL A 303 8.61 18.49 -3.59
N GLY A 304 7.36 18.20 -3.98
CA GLY A 304 6.49 17.27 -3.27
C GLY A 304 7.02 15.83 -3.32
N LEU A 305 7.41 15.35 -4.50
CA LEU A 305 7.99 14.01 -4.65
C LEU A 305 9.29 13.87 -3.82
N SER A 306 10.19 14.86 -3.90
CA SER A 306 11.49 14.79 -3.23
C SER A 306 11.36 14.85 -1.70
N SER A 307 10.42 15.64 -1.18
CA SER A 307 10.13 15.69 0.26
C SER A 307 9.50 14.39 0.78
N PHE A 308 8.61 13.77 -0.01
CA PHE A 308 8.09 12.43 0.28
C PHE A 308 9.20 11.36 0.31
N LEU A 309 10.04 11.32 -0.72
CA LEU A 309 11.15 10.36 -0.79
C LEU A 309 12.15 10.60 0.36
N TRP A 310 12.42 11.86 0.72
CA TRP A 310 13.28 12.20 1.84
C TRP A 310 12.74 11.66 3.17
N LEU A 311 11.43 11.81 3.43
CA LEU A 311 10.76 11.21 4.59
C LEU A 311 10.97 9.70 4.62
N VAL A 312 10.68 9.03 3.51
CA VAL A 312 10.80 7.57 3.38
C VAL A 312 12.24 7.11 3.62
N ILE A 313 13.22 7.78 3.00
CA ILE A 313 14.64 7.46 3.15
C ILE A 313 15.08 7.58 4.61
N ILE A 314 14.65 8.62 5.34
CA ILE A 314 14.98 8.76 6.76
C ILE A 314 14.41 7.60 7.57
N VAL A 315 13.15 7.25 7.35
CA VAL A 315 12.49 6.14 8.07
C VAL A 315 13.19 4.81 7.79
N LEU A 316 13.46 4.50 6.51
CA LEU A 316 14.17 3.29 6.11
C LEU A 316 15.59 3.25 6.68
N SER A 317 16.33 4.34 6.59
CA SER A 317 17.70 4.44 7.11
C SER A 317 17.74 4.19 8.61
N LYS A 318 16.78 4.73 9.36
CA LYS A 318 16.66 4.48 10.80
C LYS A 318 16.26 3.04 11.10
N GLY A 319 15.28 2.50 10.37
CA GLY A 319 14.89 1.09 10.48
C GLY A 319 16.06 0.12 10.24
N ILE A 320 16.90 0.38 9.24
CA ILE A 320 18.10 -0.40 8.96
C ILE A 320 19.13 -0.28 10.10
N LYS A 321 19.35 0.93 10.63
CA LYS A 321 20.27 1.14 11.76
C LYS A 321 19.81 0.38 13.01
N THR A 322 18.49 0.32 13.27
CA THR A 322 17.90 -0.44 14.37
C THR A 322 18.21 -1.94 14.30
N LEU A 323 18.40 -2.51 13.11
CA LEU A 323 18.69 -3.94 12.96
C LEU A 323 19.98 -4.38 13.65
N LYS A 324 20.92 -3.46 13.88
CA LYS A 324 22.20 -3.73 14.55
C LYS A 324 22.08 -3.78 16.07
N THR A 325 21.08 -3.12 16.65
CA THR A 325 21.01 -2.85 18.09
C THR A 325 19.74 -3.38 18.76
N SER A 326 18.74 -3.83 17.98
CA SER A 326 17.43 -4.22 18.49
C SER A 326 17.36 -5.68 18.93
N SER A 327 16.93 -5.91 20.16
CA SER A 327 16.51 -7.23 20.66
C SER A 327 15.28 -7.78 19.92
N ARG A 328 14.50 -6.92 19.26
CA ARG A 328 13.30 -7.25 18.47
C ARG A 328 13.59 -7.26 16.95
N ARG A 329 14.80 -7.68 16.55
CA ARG A 329 15.26 -7.67 15.15
C ARG A 329 14.24 -8.23 14.16
N HIS A 330 13.60 -9.36 14.45
CA HIS A 330 12.60 -9.98 13.56
C HIS A 330 11.38 -9.08 13.29
N HIS A 331 10.92 -8.32 14.28
CA HIS A 331 9.81 -7.38 14.11
C HIS A 331 10.24 -6.21 13.21
N THR A 332 11.42 -5.64 13.45
CA THR A 332 11.94 -4.54 12.63
C THR A 332 12.18 -4.96 11.19
N VAL A 333 12.70 -6.19 10.95
CA VAL A 333 12.84 -6.75 9.59
C VAL A 333 11.48 -6.87 8.90
N GLY A 334 10.46 -7.39 9.59
CA GLY A 334 9.11 -7.51 9.03
C GLY A 334 8.50 -6.16 8.63
N LEU A 335 8.64 -5.15 9.50
CA LEU A 335 8.21 -3.77 9.21
C LEU A 335 8.99 -3.16 8.03
N LEU A 336 10.31 -3.34 8.01
CA LEU A 336 11.19 -2.84 6.94
C LEU A 336 10.78 -3.42 5.58
N ILE A 337 10.61 -4.74 5.51
CA ILE A 337 10.19 -5.42 4.28
C ILE A 337 8.79 -4.95 3.89
N ALA A 338 7.83 -4.89 4.83
CA ALA A 338 6.47 -4.45 4.55
C ALA A 338 6.41 -3.04 3.92
N VAL A 339 7.23 -2.11 4.42
CA VAL A 339 7.34 -0.76 3.85
C VAL A 339 7.95 -0.81 2.44
N ILE A 340 9.03 -1.56 2.24
CA ILE A 340 9.74 -1.64 0.96
C ILE A 340 8.89 -2.31 -0.12
N VAL A 341 8.26 -3.45 0.16
CA VAL A 341 7.47 -4.17 -0.86
C VAL A 341 6.29 -3.34 -1.35
N PHE A 342 5.68 -2.53 -0.49
CA PHE A 342 4.63 -1.60 -0.90
C PHE A 342 5.17 -0.50 -1.82
N LEU A 343 6.33 0.08 -1.50
CA LEU A 343 6.98 1.09 -2.35
C LEU A 343 7.36 0.51 -3.72
N VAL A 344 7.89 -0.71 -3.76
CA VAL A 344 8.20 -1.44 -5.00
C VAL A 344 6.93 -1.71 -5.80
N HIS A 345 5.84 -2.15 -5.15
CA HIS A 345 4.58 -2.39 -5.85
C HIS A 345 4.04 -1.14 -6.55
N ASN A 346 4.18 0.01 -5.89
CA ASN A 346 3.72 1.29 -6.39
C ASN A 346 4.59 1.91 -7.50
N THR A 347 5.68 1.25 -7.95
CA THR A 347 6.34 1.63 -9.21
C THR A 347 5.50 1.24 -10.42
N VAL A 348 4.57 0.29 -10.26
CA VAL A 348 3.72 -0.25 -11.32
C VAL A 348 2.23 -0.31 -10.93
N ASP A 349 1.85 0.39 -9.87
CA ASP A 349 0.48 0.45 -9.38
C ASP A 349 0.18 1.79 -8.69
N PHE A 350 -1.09 2.02 -8.33
CA PHE A 350 -1.60 3.25 -7.73
C PHE A 350 -2.12 3.03 -6.29
N SER A 351 -1.84 1.86 -5.70
CA SER A 351 -2.26 1.46 -4.36
C SER A 351 -1.95 2.50 -3.25
N PHE A 352 -0.94 3.35 -3.45
CA PHE A 352 -0.59 4.47 -2.57
C PHE A 352 -1.70 5.51 -2.41
N PHE A 353 -2.50 5.75 -3.46
CA PHE A 353 -3.61 6.72 -3.43
C PHE A 353 -4.91 6.11 -2.89
N VAL A 354 -4.92 4.81 -2.59
CA VAL A 354 -6.10 4.10 -2.11
C VAL A 354 -6.01 3.90 -0.59
N PRO A 355 -6.83 4.61 0.22
CA PRO A 355 -6.72 4.61 1.69
C PRO A 355 -6.91 3.22 2.34
N GLU A 356 -7.59 2.30 1.67
CA GLU A 356 -7.79 0.90 2.04
C GLU A 356 -6.46 0.19 2.32
N VAL A 357 -5.40 0.55 1.59
CA VAL A 357 -4.06 -0.04 1.73
C VAL A 357 -3.06 0.98 2.26
N SER A 358 -3.11 2.23 1.78
CA SER A 358 -2.10 3.22 2.14
C SER A 358 -2.13 3.60 3.63
N PHE A 359 -3.29 3.61 4.29
CA PHE A 359 -3.36 3.87 5.74
C PHE A 359 -2.66 2.77 6.56
N ILE A 360 -2.73 1.52 6.10
CA ILE A 360 -1.98 0.41 6.70
C ILE A 360 -0.48 0.64 6.49
N TRP A 361 -0.06 1.06 5.29
CA TRP A 361 1.34 1.38 5.03
C TRP A 361 1.86 2.53 5.90
N TRP A 362 1.11 3.63 6.04
CA TRP A 362 1.48 4.77 6.90
C TRP A 362 1.56 4.38 8.38
N THR A 363 0.68 3.48 8.83
CA THR A 363 0.74 2.86 10.17
C THR A 363 2.08 2.16 10.38
N LEU A 364 2.48 1.29 9.45
CA LEU A 364 3.73 0.53 9.54
C LEU A 364 4.97 1.41 9.39
N LEU A 365 4.91 2.45 8.57
CA LEU A 365 5.98 3.44 8.41
C LEU A 365 6.25 4.18 9.73
N GLY A 366 5.20 4.59 10.44
CA GLY A 366 5.30 5.23 11.76
C GLY A 366 5.91 4.32 12.80
N MET A 367 5.47 3.06 12.85
CA MET A 367 6.02 2.04 13.73
C MET A 367 7.49 1.71 13.45
N LEU A 368 7.88 1.65 12.17
CA LEU A 368 9.27 1.43 11.76
C LEU A 368 10.16 2.57 12.22
N TYR A 369 9.73 3.82 12.04
CA TYR A 369 10.48 4.99 12.50
C TYR A 369 10.69 4.95 14.02
N ALA A 370 9.64 4.62 14.77
CA ALA A 370 9.68 4.52 16.22
C ALA A 370 10.48 3.33 16.76
N SER A 371 10.85 2.38 15.89
CA SER A 371 11.73 1.27 16.28
C SER A 371 13.17 1.73 16.48
N TYR A 372 13.55 2.92 16.00
CA TYR A 372 14.87 3.48 16.25
C TYR A 372 14.97 4.02 17.68
N PRO A 373 15.93 3.55 18.50
CA PRO A 373 16.13 4.09 19.83
C PRO A 373 16.35 5.60 19.71
N SER A 374 15.41 6.40 20.21
CA SER A 374 15.68 7.82 20.45
C SER A 374 16.81 7.84 21.45
N ILE A 375 17.97 8.36 21.05
CA ILE A 375 19.07 8.65 21.97
C ILE A 375 18.43 9.42 23.12
N GLN A 376 18.32 8.79 24.30
CA GLN A 376 18.09 9.50 25.54
C GLN A 376 19.27 10.45 25.66
N LYS A 377 19.06 11.70 25.27
CA LYS A 377 19.91 12.81 25.67
C LYS A 377 19.19 13.51 26.80
#